data_AF-A0A1B1R178-F1
#
_entry.id   AF-A0A1B1R178-F1
#
_cell.length_a   1.000
_cell.length_b   1.000
_cell.length_c   1.000
_cell.angle_alpha   90.00
_cell.angle_beta   90.00
_cell.angle_gamma   90.00
#
_symmetry.space_group_name_H-M   'P 1'
#
loop_
_entity.id
_entity.type
_entity.pdbx_description
1 polymer ?
#
loop_
_entity_poly.entity_id
_entity_poly.type
_entity_poly.pdbx_seq_one_letter_code
_entity_poly.pdbx_strand_id
1 'polypeptide(L)'
;DLASDNYFQNPDAYYKDTIKASVDRKKLEQLFSKYRDQQENDKITVDGVMKFLEDLNLSPESILVLIIAWKCKAAVQCEFSKDEFTMGFVELGADSIEKLKTKLPTLELEIKDQNKFKDFYHFT
;
A
#
# COMPACT_ATOMS: atom_id res chain seq x y z
N ASP A 1 3.66 -19.15 -28.76
CA ASP A 1 2.61 -19.03 -27.72
C ASP A 1 3.09 -19.36 -26.30
N LEU A 2 4.22 -18.79 -25.86
CA LEU A 2 4.69 -18.95 -24.47
C LEU A 2 3.93 -18.05 -23.48
N ALA A 3 3.41 -16.92 -23.98
CA ALA A 3 2.70 -15.93 -23.17
C ALA A 3 1.26 -16.37 -22.80
N SER A 4 0.59 -17.11 -23.69
CA SER A 4 -0.74 -17.67 -23.43
C SER A 4 -0.67 -18.84 -22.44
N ASP A 5 0.31 -19.74 -22.57
CA ASP A 5 0.46 -20.89 -21.67
C ASP A 5 0.74 -20.44 -20.22
N ASN A 6 1.57 -19.41 -20.02
CA ASN A 6 1.82 -18.83 -18.70
C ASN A 6 0.58 -18.19 -18.07
N TYR A 7 -0.31 -17.56 -18.88
CA TYR A 7 -1.57 -16.99 -18.38
C TYR A 7 -2.51 -18.07 -17.84
N PHE A 8 -2.66 -19.19 -18.55
CA PHE A 8 -3.52 -20.30 -18.11
C PHE A 8 -2.95 -21.06 -16.91
N GLN A 9 -1.62 -21.10 -16.75
CA GLN A 9 -0.99 -21.77 -15.61
C GLN A 9 -0.89 -20.91 -14.35
N ASN A 10 -0.86 -19.58 -14.47
CA ASN A 10 -0.75 -18.68 -13.32
C ASN A 10 -1.46 -17.33 -13.55
N PRO A 11 -2.80 -17.32 -13.56
CA PRO A 11 -3.57 -16.11 -13.80
C PRO A 11 -3.27 -15.02 -12.77
N ASP A 12 -3.06 -15.38 -11.50
CA ASP A 12 -2.78 -14.41 -10.41
C ASP A 12 -1.49 -13.61 -10.62
N ALA A 13 -0.43 -14.24 -11.15
CA ALA A 13 0.81 -13.52 -11.45
C ALA A 13 0.59 -12.47 -12.54
N TYR A 14 -0.15 -12.81 -13.58
CA TYR A 14 -0.48 -11.88 -14.67
C TYR A 14 -1.33 -10.68 -14.18
N TYR A 15 -2.33 -10.95 -13.32
CA TYR A 15 -3.12 -9.88 -12.70
C TYR A 15 -2.28 -8.97 -11.80
N LYS A 16 -1.32 -9.52 -11.04
CA LYS A 16 -0.41 -8.72 -10.21
C LYS A 16 0.50 -7.83 -11.05
N ASP A 17 1.05 -8.34 -12.15
CA ASP A 17 1.92 -7.57 -13.02
C ASP A 17 1.18 -6.44 -13.74
N THR A 18 -0.06 -6.69 -14.18
CA THR A 18 -0.92 -5.64 -14.75
C THR A 18 -1.30 -4.57 -13.71
N ILE A 19 -1.58 -4.96 -12.46
CA ILE A 19 -1.82 -4.00 -11.37
C ILE A 19 -0.58 -3.13 -11.14
N LYS A 20 0.61 -3.73 -11.01
CA LYS A 20 1.86 -2.97 -10.81
C LYS A 20 2.17 -2.03 -11.98
N ALA A 21 1.90 -2.45 -13.21
CA ALA A 21 2.10 -1.65 -14.41
C ALA A 21 1.12 -0.45 -14.52
N SER A 22 -0.03 -0.52 -13.83
CA SER A 22 -1.04 0.54 -13.85
C SER A 22 -0.70 1.76 -12.96
N VAL A 23 0.36 1.66 -12.17
CA VAL A 23 0.79 2.68 -11.21
C VAL A 23 1.70 3.69 -11.89
N ASP A 24 1.27 4.96 -11.93
CA ASP A 24 2.09 6.06 -12.40
C ASP A 24 3.13 6.45 -11.33
N ARG A 25 4.39 6.11 -11.60
CA ARG A 25 5.52 6.36 -10.68
C ARG A 25 5.73 7.84 -10.37
N LYS A 26 5.41 8.75 -11.31
CA LYS A 26 5.57 10.20 -11.07
C LYS A 26 4.50 10.71 -10.11
N LYS A 27 3.26 10.22 -10.24
CA LYS A 27 2.18 10.57 -9.30
C LYS A 27 2.45 10.00 -7.91
N LEU A 28 2.97 8.78 -7.84
CA LEU A 28 3.34 8.18 -6.56
C LEU A 28 4.46 8.95 -5.85
N GLU A 29 5.48 9.41 -6.58
CA GLU A 29 6.54 10.27 -6.03
C GLU A 29 5.99 11.61 -5.52
N GLN A 30 5.05 12.22 -6.25
CA GLN A 30 4.36 13.45 -5.82
C GLN A 30 3.51 13.20 -4.57
N LEU A 31 2.83 12.05 -4.50
CA LEU A 31 2.04 11.66 -3.34
C LEU A 31 2.91 11.47 -2.10
N PHE A 32 4.04 10.77 -2.22
CA PHE A 32 5.02 10.67 -1.15
C PHE A 32 5.52 12.06 -0.72
N SER A 33 5.86 12.91 -1.69
CA SER A 33 6.34 14.28 -1.44
C SER A 33 5.32 15.16 -0.70
N LYS A 34 4.03 14.87 -0.82
CA LYS A 34 2.96 15.56 -0.10
C LYS A 34 3.00 15.29 1.41
N TYR A 35 3.40 14.08 1.81
CA TYR A 35 3.34 13.63 3.21
C TYR A 35 4.70 13.53 3.90
N ARG A 36 5.80 13.48 3.15
CA ARG A 36 7.15 13.39 3.73
C ARG A 36 7.46 14.54 4.69
N ASP A 37 8.38 14.29 5.59
CA ASP A 37 8.91 15.29 6.49
C ASP A 37 9.75 16.35 5.73
N GLN A 38 9.74 17.60 6.20
CA GLN A 38 10.49 18.69 5.55
C GLN A 38 11.98 18.64 5.86
N GLN A 39 12.36 18.08 7.01
CA GLN A 39 13.74 17.92 7.44
C GLN A 39 14.28 16.55 7.02
N GLU A 40 13.43 15.52 7.09
CA GLU A 40 13.77 14.14 6.73
C GLU A 40 13.08 13.72 5.42
N ASN A 41 13.71 14.11 4.32
CA ASN A 41 13.16 14.04 2.96
C ASN A 41 12.85 12.61 2.43
N ASP A 42 13.31 11.58 3.13
CA ASP A 42 13.21 10.16 2.79
C ASP A 42 12.22 9.39 3.66
N LYS A 43 11.46 10.08 4.53
CA LYS A 43 10.41 9.45 5.34
C LYS A 43 9.18 10.33 5.55
N ILE A 44 8.07 9.68 5.87
CA ILE A 44 6.84 10.26 6.37
C ILE A 44 6.85 10.04 7.88
N THR A 45 6.91 11.11 8.67
CA THR A 45 6.83 11.08 10.13
C THR A 45 5.37 11.04 10.61
N VAL A 46 5.16 11.01 11.92
CA VAL A 46 3.84 11.05 12.57
C VAL A 46 2.93 12.13 11.97
N ASP A 47 3.43 13.35 11.79
CA ASP A 47 2.64 14.47 11.23
C ASP A 47 2.20 14.20 9.79
N GLY A 48 3.07 13.57 8.99
CA GLY A 48 2.77 13.15 7.63
C GLY A 48 1.75 12.02 7.59
N VAL A 49 1.88 11.03 8.49
CA VAL A 49 0.92 9.92 8.64
C VAL A 49 -0.45 10.47 9.01
N MET A 50 -0.54 11.40 9.97
CA MET A 50 -1.83 11.97 10.38
C MET A 50 -2.55 12.68 9.22
N LYS A 51 -1.83 13.47 8.42
CA LYS A 51 -2.39 14.10 7.20
C LYS A 51 -2.82 13.07 6.17
N PHE A 52 -2.03 12.02 5.99
CA PHE A 52 -2.35 10.91 5.10
C PHE A 52 -3.65 10.20 5.52
N LEU A 53 -3.83 9.95 6.81
CA LEU A 53 -5.05 9.35 7.35
C LEU A 53 -6.27 10.27 7.24
N GLU A 54 -6.09 11.57 7.45
CA GLU A 54 -7.12 12.59 7.23
C GLU A 54 -7.60 12.57 5.78
N ASP A 55 -6.68 12.61 4.81
CA ASP A 55 -7.02 12.53 3.39
C ASP A 55 -7.72 11.22 3.02
N LEU A 56 -7.40 10.12 3.72
CA LEU A 56 -8.07 8.82 3.57
C LEU A 56 -9.44 8.74 4.27
N ASN A 57 -9.79 9.73 5.11
CA ASN A 57 -10.94 9.69 6.02
C ASN A 57 -10.89 8.48 6.97
N LEU A 58 -9.71 8.14 7.48
CA LEU A 58 -9.51 7.04 8.44
C LEU A 58 -9.17 7.58 9.82
N SER A 59 -9.78 6.96 10.85
CA SER A 59 -9.31 7.13 12.22
C SER A 59 -7.94 6.47 12.38
N PRO A 60 -6.99 7.05 13.15
CA PRO A 60 -5.72 6.41 13.51
C PRO A 60 -5.88 5.04 14.17
N GLU A 61 -7.02 4.78 14.80
CA GLU A 61 -7.35 3.52 15.48
C GLU A 61 -7.97 2.47 14.54
N SER A 62 -8.21 2.80 13.28
CA SER A 62 -8.82 1.88 12.34
C SER A 62 -7.87 0.73 12.00
N ILE A 63 -8.38 -0.51 11.99
CA ILE A 63 -7.63 -1.68 11.53
C ILE A 63 -7.09 -1.51 10.11
N LEU A 64 -7.77 -0.73 9.26
CA LEU A 64 -7.30 -0.38 7.92
C LEU A 64 -5.94 0.33 7.94
N VAL A 65 -5.66 1.14 8.95
CA VAL A 65 -4.34 1.79 9.11
C VAL A 65 -3.25 0.74 9.29
N LEU A 66 -3.51 -0.24 10.15
CA LEU A 66 -2.58 -1.33 10.40
C LEU A 66 -2.41 -2.23 9.18
N ILE A 67 -3.49 -2.49 8.43
CA ILE A 67 -3.44 -3.24 7.18
C ILE A 67 -2.60 -2.48 6.15
N ILE A 68 -2.76 -1.15 6.00
CA ILE A 68 -1.93 -0.34 5.11
C ILE A 68 -0.46 -0.42 5.53
N ALA A 69 -0.16 -0.32 6.83
CA ALA A 69 1.20 -0.46 7.35
C ALA A 69 1.81 -1.82 7.00
N TRP A 70 1.05 -2.90 7.15
CA TRP A 70 1.45 -4.25 6.76
C TRP A 70 1.72 -4.37 5.25
N LYS A 71 0.85 -3.81 4.39
CA LYS A 71 1.04 -3.82 2.93
C LYS A 71 2.27 -3.02 2.51
N CYS A 72 2.62 -1.97 3.25
CA CYS A 72 3.86 -1.21 3.04
C CYS A 72 5.09 -1.86 3.71
N LYS A 73 4.88 -2.91 4.53
CA LYS A 73 5.90 -3.56 5.37
C LYS A 73 6.64 -2.56 6.26
N ALA A 74 5.90 -1.64 6.87
CA ALA A 74 6.48 -0.61 7.73
C ALA A 74 7.28 -1.26 8.88
N ALA A 75 8.55 -0.90 9.01
CA ALA A 75 9.43 -1.41 10.05
C ALA A 75 9.18 -0.74 11.41
N VAL A 76 8.67 0.50 11.40
CA VAL A 76 8.48 1.33 12.60
C VAL A 76 7.07 1.90 12.61
N GLN A 77 6.45 1.94 13.79
CA GLN A 77 5.12 2.48 13.96
C GLN A 77 5.08 4.00 13.73
N CYS A 78 4.00 4.47 13.12
CA CYS A 78 3.74 5.89 12.86
C CYS A 78 4.75 6.58 11.93
N GLU A 79 5.50 5.81 11.15
CA GLU A 79 6.32 6.33 10.06
C GLU A 79 6.32 5.41 8.85
N PHE A 80 6.69 5.98 7.71
CA PHE A 80 7.02 5.21 6.51
C PHE A 80 8.29 5.78 5.89
N SER A 81 9.27 4.94 5.61
CA SER A 81 10.32 5.30 4.66
C SER A 81 9.74 5.45 3.25
N LYS A 82 10.47 6.14 2.39
CA LYS A 82 10.13 6.29 0.97
C LYS A 82 9.96 4.96 0.27
N ASP A 83 10.82 3.99 0.57
CA ASP A 83 10.80 2.69 -0.07
C ASP A 83 9.59 1.87 0.37
N GLU A 84 9.27 1.85 1.66
CA GLU A 84 8.07 1.17 2.20
C GLU A 84 6.78 1.74 1.58
N PHE A 85 6.64 3.07 1.57
CA PHE A 85 5.47 3.74 0.98
C PHE A 85 5.36 3.42 -0.51
N THR A 86 6.46 3.58 -1.26
CA THR A 86 6.45 3.37 -2.71
C THR A 86 6.18 1.91 -3.07
N MET A 87 6.82 0.97 -2.38
CA MET A 87 6.61 -0.47 -2.58
C MET A 87 5.17 -0.86 -2.26
N GLY A 88 4.64 -0.43 -1.12
CA GLY A 88 3.29 -0.75 -0.68
C GLY A 88 2.24 -0.25 -1.67
N PHE A 89 2.36 0.99 -2.12
CA PHE A 89 1.42 1.58 -3.08
C PHE A 89 1.47 0.91 -4.46
N VAL A 90 2.65 0.46 -4.88
CA VAL A 90 2.81 -0.33 -6.11
C VAL A 90 2.14 -1.70 -5.98
N GLU A 91 2.30 -2.37 -4.84
CA GLU A 91 1.64 -3.64 -4.57
C GLU A 91 0.11 -3.48 -4.51
N LEU A 92 -0.36 -2.37 -3.96
CA LEU A 92 -1.77 -2.01 -3.88
C LEU A 92 -2.37 -1.54 -5.22
N GLY A 93 -1.53 -1.21 -6.20
CA GLY A 93 -1.99 -0.64 -7.47
C GLY A 93 -2.55 0.78 -7.33
N ALA A 94 -2.00 1.57 -6.41
CA ALA A 94 -2.46 2.92 -6.10
C ALA A 94 -1.34 3.95 -6.35
N ASP A 95 -1.66 5.05 -7.02
CA ASP A 95 -0.79 6.23 -7.20
C ASP A 95 -1.48 7.53 -6.74
N SER A 96 -2.65 7.41 -6.09
CA SER A 96 -3.42 8.51 -5.52
C SER A 96 -4.23 8.04 -4.31
N ILE A 97 -4.69 9.00 -3.49
CA ILE A 97 -5.57 8.73 -2.35
C ILE A 97 -6.89 8.12 -2.81
N GLU A 98 -7.46 8.60 -3.91
CA GLU A 98 -8.72 8.10 -4.46
C GLU A 98 -8.58 6.63 -4.85
N LYS A 99 -7.49 6.26 -5.56
CA LYS A 99 -7.23 4.87 -5.89
C LYS A 99 -7.07 4.02 -4.64
N LEU A 100 -6.31 4.48 -3.63
CA LEU A 100 -6.17 3.74 -2.38
C LEU A 100 -7.52 3.56 -1.66
N LYS A 101 -8.37 4.60 -1.60
CA LYS A 101 -9.74 4.51 -1.05
C LYS A 101 -10.55 3.41 -1.71
N THR A 102 -10.46 3.24 -3.04
CA THR A 102 -11.17 2.14 -3.74
C THR A 102 -10.68 0.74 -3.33
N LYS A 103 -9.46 0.62 -2.80
CA LYS A 103 -8.87 -0.65 -2.35
C LYS A 103 -9.21 -0.99 -0.91
N LEU A 104 -9.57 -0.03 -0.06
CA LEU A 104 -9.83 -0.28 1.36
C LEU A 104 -10.83 -1.43 1.61
N PRO A 105 -11.98 -1.53 0.93
CA PRO A 105 -12.91 -2.65 1.14
C PRO A 105 -12.29 -4.01 0.79
N THR A 106 -11.44 -4.05 -0.24
CA THR A 106 -10.76 -5.29 -0.65
C THR A 106 -9.67 -5.72 0.34
N LEU A 107 -9.04 -4.76 1.02
CA LEU A 107 -8.04 -5.04 2.06
C LEU A 107 -8.66 -5.66 3.32
N GLU A 108 -9.85 -5.20 3.72
CA GLU A 108 -10.61 -5.83 4.82
C GLU A 108 -11.03 -7.25 4.48
N LEU A 109 -11.31 -7.54 3.20
CA LEU A 109 -11.61 -8.90 2.75
C LEU A 109 -10.35 -9.77 2.68
N GLU A 110 -9.19 -9.23 2.31
CA GLU A 110 -7.93 -9.97 2.22
C GLU A 110 -7.57 -10.60 3.57
N ILE A 111 -7.74 -9.88 4.67
CA ILE A 111 -7.44 -10.39 6.01
C ILE A 111 -8.47 -11.42 6.53
N LYS A 112 -9.52 -11.74 5.78
CA LYS A 112 -10.39 -12.89 6.09
C LYS A 112 -9.79 -14.21 5.62
N ASP A 113 -8.85 -14.18 4.69
CA ASP A 113 -8.07 -15.36 4.35
C ASP A 113 -7.16 -15.74 5.52
N GLN A 114 -7.17 -17.00 5.92
CA GLN A 114 -6.47 -17.46 7.12
C GLN A 114 -4.95 -17.32 7.01
N ASN A 115 -4.38 -17.52 5.82
CA ASN A 115 -2.94 -17.41 5.62
C ASN A 115 -2.50 -15.94 5.63
N LYS A 116 -3.28 -15.07 5.00
CA LYS A 116 -3.08 -13.61 5.03
C LYS A 116 -3.23 -13.04 6.43
N PHE A 117 -4.26 -13.47 7.17
CA PHE A 117 -4.44 -13.07 8.56
C PHE A 117 -3.26 -13.50 9.42
N LYS A 118 -2.75 -14.72 9.23
CA LYS A 118 -1.57 -15.20 9.96
C LYS A 118 -0.37 -14.30 9.69
N ASP A 119 -0.08 -13.98 8.43
CA ASP A 119 1.02 -13.08 8.07
C ASP A 119 0.84 -11.68 8.68
N PHE A 120 -0.35 -11.10 8.55
CA PHE A 120 -0.73 -9.82 9.16
C PHE A 120 -0.57 -9.81 10.68
N TYR A 121 -0.94 -10.91 11.35
CA TYR A 121 -0.80 -11.05 12.80
C TYR A 121 0.68 -11.13 13.25
N HIS A 122 1.57 -11.71 12.45
CA HIS A 122 3.01 -11.73 12.78
C HIS A 122 3.69 -10.38 12.54
N PHE A 123 3.10 -9.55 11.68
CA PHE A 123 3.58 -8.19 11.43
C PHE A 123 3.24 -7.23 12.59
N THR A 124 2.09 -7.44 13.24
CA THR A 124 1.56 -6.58 14.31
C THR A 124 2.27 -6.82 15.64
#